data_AF-A0A8X7UHP1-F1
#
_entry.id   AF-A0A8X7UHP1-F1
#
_cell.length_a   1.000
_cell.length_b   1.000
_cell.length_c   1.000
_cell.angle_alpha   90.00
_cell.angle_beta   90.00
_cell.angle_gamma   90.00
#
_symmetry.space_group_name_H-M   'P 1'
#
loop_
_entity.id
_entity.type
_entity.pdbx_description
1 polymer ?
#
loop_
_entity_poly.entity_id
_entity_poly.type
_entity_poly.pdbx_seq_one_letter_code
_entity_poly.pdbx_strand_id
1 'polypeptide(L)'
;MSEYFTYIAKSSLKILTSRDNLKIHTYDPNDPYLWSSCVEERIIVFTTNHKEKLDPALLRPGRMDVHILMDYCAPNVFKKLAAMYLDYVEEHDLFEPIEKMFREVKATPAEVIEQLMVSKDPDVALKGLMGFLESKKMIRESEESEPKEADEE
;
A
#
# COMPACT_ATOMS: atom_id res chain seq x y z
N MET A 1 10.17 -3.48 -1.49
CA MET A 1 9.71 -2.26 -2.20
C MET A 1 10.35 -2.00 -3.57
N SER A 2 11.58 -2.46 -3.90
CA SER A 2 12.01 -2.56 -5.32
C SER A 2 10.87 -3.22 -6.09
N GLU A 3 10.39 -4.34 -5.59
CA GLU A 3 9.21 -5.01 -6.11
C GLU A 3 7.88 -4.25 -6.03
N TYR A 4 7.65 -3.21 -5.21
CA TYR A 4 6.33 -2.54 -5.16
C TYR A 4 6.19 -1.49 -6.27
N PHE A 5 7.16 -0.57 -6.37
CA PHE A 5 7.22 0.37 -7.49
C PHE A 5 7.63 -0.31 -8.78
N THR A 6 8.46 -1.37 -8.74
CA THR A 6 8.73 -2.19 -9.90
C THR A 6 7.54 -3.10 -10.22
N TYR A 7 6.68 -3.52 -9.29
CA TYR A 7 5.43 -4.23 -9.61
C TYR A 7 4.38 -3.29 -10.13
N ILE A 8 4.22 -2.08 -9.58
CA ILE A 8 3.34 -1.06 -10.16
C ILE A 8 3.90 -0.66 -11.51
N ALA A 9 5.17 -0.27 -11.63
CA ALA A 9 5.76 0.09 -12.92
C ALA A 9 5.80 -1.09 -13.91
N LYS A 10 6.06 -2.34 -13.49
CA LYS A 10 5.97 -3.51 -14.39
C LYS A 10 4.54 -3.92 -14.67
N SER A 11 3.59 -3.75 -13.75
CA SER A 11 2.17 -4.06 -13.99
C SER A 11 1.56 -2.97 -14.86
N SER A 12 1.83 -1.70 -14.60
CA SER A 12 1.53 -0.57 -15.46
C SER A 12 2.23 -0.71 -16.81
N LEU A 13 3.51 -1.05 -16.86
CA LEU A 13 4.21 -1.32 -18.12
C LEU A 13 3.62 -2.54 -18.80
N LYS A 14 3.25 -3.61 -18.11
CA LYS A 14 2.58 -4.80 -18.66
C LYS A 14 1.17 -4.48 -19.16
N ILE A 15 0.42 -3.62 -18.48
CA ILE A 15 -0.91 -3.12 -18.90
C ILE A 15 -0.75 -2.21 -20.13
N LEU A 16 0.26 -1.34 -20.16
CA LEU A 16 0.54 -0.37 -21.23
C LEU A 16 1.24 -0.99 -22.45
N THR A 17 2.09 -2.01 -22.27
CA THR A 17 2.76 -2.77 -23.34
C THR A 17 1.91 -3.93 -23.85
N SER A 18 0.95 -4.41 -23.04
CA SER A 18 -0.11 -5.28 -23.53
C SER A 18 -1.28 -4.48 -24.09
N ARG A 19 -1.16 -3.18 -24.35
CA ARG A 19 -2.22 -2.38 -24.99
C ARG A 19 -2.66 -2.99 -26.34
N ASP A 20 -1.74 -3.62 -27.08
CA ASP A 20 -2.04 -4.34 -28.32
C ASP A 20 -2.59 -5.77 -28.11
N ASN A 21 -2.48 -6.31 -26.88
CA ASN A 21 -2.91 -7.66 -26.49
C ASN A 21 -4.05 -7.68 -25.45
N LEU A 22 -4.46 -6.53 -24.91
CA LEU A 22 -5.63 -6.38 -24.06
C LEU A 22 -6.84 -6.28 -24.98
N LYS A 23 -7.03 -7.32 -25.79
CA LYS A 23 -8.25 -7.52 -26.53
C LYS A 23 -9.28 -7.98 -25.52
N ILE A 24 -9.88 -7.01 -24.85
CA ILE A 24 -11.18 -7.25 -24.27
C ILE A 24 -12.04 -7.65 -25.50
N HIS A 25 -12.90 -8.65 -25.34
CA HIS A 25 -13.55 -9.42 -26.40
C HIS A 25 -15.10 -9.51 -26.14
N THR A 26 -15.99 -8.78 -26.87
CA THR A 26 -17.48 -8.90 -26.85
C THR A 26 -17.96 -9.47 -28.18
N TYR A 27 -18.98 -10.32 -28.09
CA TYR A 27 -19.50 -11.14 -29.16
C TYR A 27 -20.47 -10.36 -30.07
N ASP A 28 -20.19 -10.36 -31.37
CA ASP A 28 -21.06 -9.83 -32.44
C ASP A 28 -21.81 -11.00 -33.13
N PRO A 29 -23.17 -11.01 -33.16
CA PRO A 29 -23.94 -12.06 -33.82
C PRO A 29 -23.87 -12.05 -35.36
N ASN A 30 -23.31 -11.00 -36.00
CA ASN A 30 -23.04 -10.97 -37.44
C ASN A 30 -21.58 -11.29 -37.81
N ASP A 31 -20.68 -11.32 -36.82
CA ASP A 31 -19.29 -11.75 -36.97
C ASP A 31 -18.87 -12.61 -35.76
N PRO A 32 -19.08 -13.94 -35.80
CA PRO A 32 -18.81 -14.83 -34.68
C PRO A 32 -17.32 -14.99 -34.33
N TYR A 33 -16.42 -14.37 -35.10
CA TYR A 33 -14.97 -14.36 -34.83
C TYR A 33 -14.48 -13.03 -34.26
N LEU A 34 -15.29 -11.97 -34.33
CA LEU A 34 -14.99 -10.71 -33.69
C LEU A 34 -15.43 -10.78 -32.25
N TRP A 35 -14.48 -11.12 -31.39
CA TRP A 35 -14.59 -10.69 -30.02
C TRP A 35 -14.01 -9.27 -29.92
N SER A 36 -14.77 -8.24 -29.54
CA SER A 36 -14.23 -6.91 -29.20
C SER A 36 -14.95 -6.32 -27.98
N SER A 37 -14.36 -6.32 -26.79
CA SER A 37 -14.98 -5.84 -25.56
C SER A 37 -14.40 -4.49 -25.26
N CYS A 38 -15.22 -3.70 -24.59
CA CYS A 38 -14.96 -2.36 -24.16
C CYS A 38 -14.65 -1.43 -25.33
N VAL A 39 -15.74 -1.01 -25.96
CA VAL A 39 -15.85 0.35 -26.50
C VAL A 39 -15.35 1.31 -25.41
N GLU A 40 -14.21 1.95 -25.69
CA GLU A 40 -13.47 2.92 -24.86
C GLU A 40 -12.52 2.28 -23.82
N GLU A 41 -11.21 2.26 -24.15
CA GLU A 41 -10.06 1.85 -23.31
C GLU A 41 -10.01 2.57 -21.94
N ARG A 42 -10.92 2.22 -21.01
CA ARG A 42 -11.10 2.91 -19.73
C ARG A 42 -10.55 2.09 -18.56
N ILE A 43 -9.78 2.75 -17.70
CA ILE A 43 -9.32 2.21 -16.41
C ILE A 43 -10.13 2.88 -15.30
N ILE A 44 -10.78 2.07 -14.45
CA ILE A 44 -11.53 2.55 -13.28
C ILE A 44 -10.83 2.08 -12.01
N VAL A 45 -10.55 3.00 -11.09
CA VAL A 45 -9.89 2.71 -9.81
C VAL A 45 -10.89 2.92 -8.69
N PHE A 46 -11.04 1.91 -7.83
CA PHE A 46 -11.84 1.96 -6.62
C PHE A 46 -10.94 1.85 -5.40
N THR A 47 -11.29 2.54 -4.33
CA THR A 47 -10.64 2.44 -3.01
C THR A 47 -11.67 2.06 -1.96
N THR A 48 -11.29 1.22 -1.02
CA THR A 48 -12.12 0.87 0.13
C THR A 48 -11.22 0.52 1.31
N ASN A 49 -11.65 0.91 2.51
CA ASN A 49 -11.02 0.45 3.75
C ASN A 49 -11.56 -0.92 4.21
N HIS A 50 -12.71 -1.34 3.66
CA HIS A 50 -13.46 -2.52 4.09
C HIS A 50 -13.82 -3.39 2.87
N LYS A 51 -12.85 -4.18 2.38
CA LYS A 51 -13.06 -5.07 1.24
C LYS A 51 -14.08 -6.16 1.55
N GLU A 52 -14.09 -6.63 2.80
CA GLU A 52 -14.98 -7.67 3.35
C GLU A 52 -16.46 -7.28 3.36
N LYS A 53 -16.77 -5.98 3.34
CA LYS A 53 -18.14 -5.47 3.29
C LYS A 53 -18.67 -5.33 1.87
N LEU A 54 -17.84 -5.53 0.84
CA LEU A 54 -18.27 -5.47 -0.55
C LEU A 54 -19.03 -6.75 -0.92
N ASP A 55 -20.07 -6.59 -1.73
CA ASP A 55 -20.77 -7.74 -2.34
C ASP A 55 -19.75 -8.57 -3.15
N PRO A 56 -19.60 -9.89 -2.87
CA PRO A 56 -18.72 -10.78 -3.62
C PRO A 56 -18.96 -10.76 -5.13
N ALA A 57 -20.15 -10.40 -5.59
CA ALA A 57 -20.45 -10.23 -7.00
C ALA A 57 -19.67 -9.07 -7.65
N LEU A 58 -19.28 -8.04 -6.90
CA LEU A 58 -18.44 -6.93 -7.41
C LEU A 58 -16.98 -7.34 -7.60
N LEU A 59 -16.50 -8.30 -6.79
CA LEU A 59 -15.12 -8.80 -6.81
C LEU A 59 -14.86 -9.85 -7.89
N ARG A 60 -15.85 -10.14 -8.74
CA ARG A 60 -15.70 -11.12 -9.83
C ARG A 60 -14.87 -10.54 -10.98
N PRO A 61 -14.09 -11.38 -11.68
CA PRO A 61 -13.44 -10.98 -12.92
C PRO A 61 -14.44 -10.39 -13.94
N GLY A 62 -14.01 -9.37 -14.68
CA GLY A 62 -14.82 -8.53 -15.56
C GLY A 62 -15.47 -7.32 -14.87
N ARG A 63 -15.27 -7.16 -13.55
CA ARG A 63 -15.72 -6.00 -12.76
C ARG A 63 -14.54 -5.36 -12.03
N MET A 64 -14.05 -6.03 -10.98
CA MET A 64 -12.87 -5.60 -10.22
C MET A 64 -11.79 -6.68 -10.35
N ASP A 65 -10.98 -6.60 -11.39
CA ASP A 65 -10.04 -7.67 -11.76
C ASP A 65 -8.75 -7.70 -10.92
N VAL A 66 -8.26 -6.52 -10.51
CA VAL A 66 -6.99 -6.37 -9.81
C VAL A 66 -7.24 -5.78 -8.43
N HIS A 67 -6.79 -6.49 -7.39
CA HIS A 67 -6.89 -6.03 -6.01
C HIS A 67 -5.50 -5.80 -5.43
N ILE A 68 -5.25 -4.58 -4.95
CA ILE A 68 -4.00 -4.20 -4.30
C ILE A 68 -4.33 -3.82 -2.85
N LEU A 69 -3.69 -4.50 -1.89
CA LEU A 69 -3.78 -4.14 -0.48
C LEU A 69 -2.75 -3.05 -0.18
N MET A 70 -3.22 -1.90 0.31
CA MET A 70 -2.36 -0.83 0.84
C MET A 70 -2.26 -0.99 2.36
N ASP A 71 -1.25 -1.74 2.80
CA ASP A 71 -1.05 -2.06 4.22
C ASP A 71 -0.21 -1.00 4.97
N TYR A 72 -0.03 -1.19 6.27
CA TYR A 72 0.86 -0.41 7.11
C TYR A 72 2.33 -0.47 6.65
N CYS A 73 3.12 0.47 7.15
CA CYS A 73 4.52 0.61 6.80
C CYS A 73 5.33 -0.60 7.28
N ALA A 74 5.93 -1.32 6.33
CA ALA A 74 6.89 -2.37 6.60
C ALA A 74 8.33 -1.82 6.55
N PRO A 75 9.33 -2.52 7.11
CA PRO A 75 10.74 -2.12 7.09
C PRO A 75 11.26 -1.69 5.71
N ASN A 76 10.88 -2.43 4.67
CA ASN A 76 11.26 -2.14 3.29
C ASN A 76 10.55 -0.89 2.71
N VAL A 77 9.37 -0.54 3.23
CA VAL A 77 8.63 0.69 2.88
C VAL A 77 9.35 1.88 3.47
N PHE A 78 9.65 1.80 4.76
CA PHE A 78 10.41 2.82 5.50
C PHE A 78 11.74 3.17 4.80
N LYS A 79 12.58 2.20 4.46
CA LYS A 79 13.89 2.50 3.82
C LYS A 79 13.78 3.37 2.59
N LYS A 80 12.76 3.14 1.76
CA LYS A 80 12.56 4.00 0.59
C LYS A 80 11.97 5.35 0.93
N LEU A 81 11.08 5.43 1.92
CA LEU A 81 10.57 6.72 2.37
C LEU A 81 11.73 7.56 2.91
N ALA A 82 12.61 6.97 3.72
CA ALA A 82 13.84 7.62 4.17
C ALA A 82 14.70 8.08 2.99
N ALA A 83 15.02 7.19 2.04
CA ALA A 83 15.79 7.56 0.85
C ALA A 83 15.13 8.65 -0.01
N MET A 84 13.80 8.68 -0.10
CA MET A 84 13.07 9.66 -0.90
C MET A 84 12.96 11.04 -0.23
N TYR A 85 12.81 11.09 1.10
CA TYR A 85 12.55 12.33 1.83
C TYR A 85 13.79 12.96 2.48
N LEU A 86 14.83 12.15 2.74
CA LEU A 86 16.07 12.53 3.42
C LEU A 86 17.30 12.45 2.49
N ASP A 87 17.17 12.93 1.25
CA ASP A 87 18.30 13.07 0.30
C ASP A 87 19.13 11.80 0.06
N TYR A 88 18.46 10.68 -0.22
CA TYR A 88 19.08 9.39 -0.59
C TYR A 88 19.96 8.76 0.49
N VAL A 89 19.62 8.94 1.77
CA VAL A 89 20.24 8.19 2.87
C VAL A 89 19.94 6.69 2.70
N GLU A 90 21.00 5.90 2.47
CA GLU A 90 20.91 4.44 2.32
C GLU A 90 21.15 3.70 3.64
N GLU A 91 21.90 4.30 4.56
CA GLU A 91 22.28 3.72 5.84
C GLU A 91 22.25 4.77 6.95
N HIS A 92 21.83 4.35 8.15
CA HIS A 92 21.87 5.16 9.36
C HIS A 92 21.77 4.23 10.58
N ASP A 93 22.42 4.58 11.68
CA ASP A 93 22.42 3.82 12.94
C ASP A 93 21.00 3.53 13.50
N LEU A 94 20.00 4.34 13.11
CA LEU A 94 18.61 4.22 13.58
C LEU A 94 17.75 3.34 12.68
N PHE A 95 18.24 2.91 11.52
CA PHE A 95 17.43 2.11 10.59
C PHE A 95 17.05 0.76 11.19
N GLU A 96 18.01 -0.01 11.70
CA GLU A 96 17.73 -1.33 12.28
C GLU A 96 16.75 -1.26 13.46
N PRO A 97 16.91 -0.34 14.44
CA PRO A 97 15.91 -0.15 15.49
C PRO A 97 14.52 0.24 14.97
N ILE A 98 14.43 1.18 14.02
CA ILE A 98 13.14 1.61 13.44
C ILE A 98 12.47 0.44 12.69
N GLU A 99 13.24 -0.33 11.93
CA GLU A 99 12.74 -1.53 11.23
C GLU A 99 12.19 -2.56 12.20
N LYS A 100 12.82 -2.76 13.36
CA LYS A 100 12.30 -3.64 14.40
C LYS A 100 10.99 -3.11 14.95
N MET A 101 10.88 -1.80 15.20
CA MET A 101 9.65 -1.16 15.68
C MET A 101 8.47 -1.37 14.73
N PHE A 102 8.66 -1.33 13.40
CA PHE A 102 7.58 -1.61 12.44
C PHE A 102 7.03 -3.05 12.49
N ARG A 103 7.74 -3.99 13.13
CA ARG A 103 7.20 -5.34 13.39
C ARG A 103 6.27 -5.36 14.59
N GLU A 104 6.48 -4.42 15.50
CA GLU A 104 5.76 -4.34 16.76
C GLU A 104 4.62 -3.34 16.67
N VAL A 105 4.73 -2.25 15.91
CA VAL A 105 3.75 -1.15 15.87
C VAL A 105 3.21 -0.96 14.46
N LYS A 106 1.90 -0.72 14.35
CA LYS A 106 1.25 -0.36 13.09
C LYS A 106 1.31 1.15 12.89
N ALA A 107 1.98 1.59 11.83
CA ALA A 107 1.98 2.98 11.39
C ALA A 107 1.78 3.06 9.88
N THR A 108 0.94 3.98 9.43
CA THR A 108 0.64 4.17 8.02
C THR A 108 1.82 4.86 7.32
N PRO A 109 2.01 4.64 6.01
CA PRO A 109 3.02 5.38 5.26
C PRO A 109 2.86 6.92 5.40
N ALA A 110 1.64 7.43 5.52
CA ALA A 110 1.38 8.85 5.71
C ALA A 110 1.94 9.39 7.03
N GLU A 111 1.67 8.70 8.15
CA GLU A 111 2.22 9.07 9.47
C GLU A 111 3.76 9.05 9.46
N VAL A 112 4.36 8.05 8.80
CA VAL A 112 5.83 7.95 8.70
C VAL A 112 6.39 9.11 7.90
N ILE A 113 5.77 9.45 6.75
CA ILE A 113 6.19 10.58 5.92
C ILE A 113 6.10 11.88 6.70
N GLU A 114 5.02 12.10 7.47
CA GLU A 114 4.86 13.28 8.30
C GLU A 114 6.04 13.48 9.25
N GLN A 115 6.48 12.41 9.93
CA GLN A 115 7.66 12.47 10.81
C GLN A 115 8.96 12.74 10.04
N LEU A 116 9.14 12.12 8.87
CA LEU A 116 10.33 12.32 8.05
C LEU A 116 10.40 13.73 7.44
N MET A 117 9.26 14.39 7.22
CA MET A 117 9.20 15.73 6.62
C MET A 117 9.44 16.86 7.64
N VAL A 118 9.52 16.56 8.94
CA VAL A 118 9.78 17.55 9.99
C VAL A 118 11.13 18.24 9.79
N SER A 119 12.14 17.51 9.31
CA SER A 119 13.48 18.05 9.06
C SER A 119 14.12 17.39 7.85
N LYS A 120 14.99 18.13 7.16
CA LYS A 120 15.88 17.57 6.13
C LYS A 120 17.14 16.92 6.70
N ASP A 121 17.44 17.20 7.96
CA ASP A 121 18.51 16.52 8.69
C ASP A 121 18.05 15.09 9.05
N PRO A 122 18.72 14.05 8.54
CA PRO A 122 18.36 12.65 8.80
C PRO A 122 18.36 12.30 10.29
N ASP A 123 19.31 12.82 11.06
CA ASP A 123 19.42 12.52 12.49
C ASP A 123 18.19 13.03 13.24
N VAL A 124 17.76 14.26 12.92
CA VAL A 124 16.60 14.90 13.56
C VAL A 124 15.31 14.18 13.16
N ALA A 125 15.13 13.93 11.87
CA ALA A 125 13.93 13.28 11.33
C ALA A 125 13.77 11.85 11.85
N LEU A 126 14.83 11.06 11.86
CA LEU A 126 14.79 9.65 12.30
C LEU A 126 14.65 9.52 13.81
N LYS A 127 15.24 10.43 14.61
CA LYS A 127 14.97 10.50 16.06
C LYS A 127 13.52 10.84 16.34
N GLY A 128 12.94 11.78 15.59
CA GLY A 128 11.52 12.12 15.67
C GLY A 128 10.62 10.92 15.37
N LEU A 129 10.89 10.22 14.27
CA LEU A 129 10.17 9.00 13.90
C LEU A 129 10.30 7.90 14.97
N MET A 130 11.48 7.72 15.54
CA MET A 130 11.69 6.74 16.62
C MET A 130 10.84 7.06 17.85
N GLY A 131 10.85 8.31 18.32
CA GLY A 131 10.03 8.73 19.46
C GLY A 131 8.52 8.61 19.20
N PHE A 132 8.08 8.88 17.96
CA PHE A 132 6.70 8.63 17.54
C PHE A 132 6.32 7.14 17.63
N LEU A 133 7.17 6.25 17.12
CA LEU A 133 6.92 4.80 17.16
C LEU A 133 6.93 4.25 18.59
N GLU A 134 7.84 4.73 19.44
CA GLU A 134 7.89 4.37 20.87
C GLU A 134 6.61 4.79 21.60
N SER A 135 6.16 6.02 21.39
CA SER A 135 4.91 6.52 21.97
C SER A 135 3.71 5.66 21.56
N LYS A 136 3.66 5.29 20.27
CA LYS A 136 2.58 4.46 19.73
C LYS A 136 2.62 3.02 20.25
N LYS A 137 3.83 2.50 20.56
CA LYS A 137 4.00 1.21 21.24
C LYS A 137 3.43 1.26 22.67
N MET A 138 3.78 2.28 23.44
CA MET A 138 3.32 2.45 24.83
C MET A 138 1.79 2.53 24.92
N ILE A 139 1.16 3.29 24.03
CA ILE A 139 -0.31 3.40 23.99
C ILE A 139 -0.95 2.03 23.76
N ARG A 140 -0.43 1.24 22.82
CA ARG A 140 -0.99 -0.10 22.56
C ARG A 140 -0.80 -1.05 23.74
N GLU A 141 0.36 -1.02 24.40
CA GLU A 141 0.61 -1.85 25.59
C GLU A 141 -0.34 -1.47 26.75
N SER A 142 -0.70 -0.19 26.90
CA SER A 142 -1.71 0.22 27.88
C SER A 142 -3.12 -0.27 27.53
N GLU A 143 -3.53 -0.20 26.26
CA GLU A 143 -4.84 -0.69 25.79
C GLU A 143 -4.99 -2.21 25.89
N GLU A 144 -3.90 -2.98 25.74
CA GLU A 144 -3.91 -4.45 25.91
C GLU A 144 -3.91 -4.88 27.38
N SER A 145 -3.55 -3.98 28.31
CA SER A 145 -3.53 -4.26 29.76
C SER A 145 -4.85 -3.98 30.47
N GLU A 146 -5.79 -3.27 29.83
CA GLU A 146 -7.15 -3.12 30.33
C GLU A 146 -7.97 -4.38 30.01
N PRO A 147 -8.69 -4.97 30.98
CA PRO A 147 -9.49 -6.15 30.74
C PRO A 147 -10.59 -5.81 29.73
N LYS A 148 -10.62 -6.51 28.60
CA LYS A 148 -11.74 -6.46 27.66
C LYS A 148 -12.97 -6.97 28.38
N GLU A 149 -13.85 -6.08 28.81
CA GLU A 149 -15.22 -6.45 29.17
C GLU A 149 -15.82 -7.17 27.96
N ALA A 150 -16.30 -8.38 28.21
CA ALA A 150 -16.93 -9.21 27.21
C ALA A 150 -18.26 -8.56 26.84
N ASP A 151 -18.31 -7.85 25.72
CA ASP A 151 -19.58 -7.49 25.10
C ASP A 151 -20.20 -8.75 24.48
N GLU A 152 -21.18 -9.28 25.20
CA GLU A 152 -22.25 -10.16 24.70
C GLU A 152 -23.15 -9.35 23.74
N GLU A 153 -23.22 -9.73 22.45
CA GLU A 153 -24.46 -9.88 21.65
C GLU A 153 -24.19 -10.46 20.24
#